data_AF-A0A3B0UVC8-F1
#
_entry.id   AF-A0A3B0UVC8-F1
#
_cell.length_a   1.000
_cell.length_b   1.000
_cell.length_c   1.000
_cell.angle_alpha   90.00
_cell.angle_beta   90.00
_cell.angle_gamma   90.00
#
_symmetry.space_group_name_H-M   'P 1'
#
loop_
_entity.id
_entity.type
_entity.pdbx_description
1 polymer ?
#
loop_
_entity_poly.entity_id
_entity_poly.type
_entity_poly.pdbx_seq_one_letter_code
_entity_poly.pdbx_strand_id
1 'polypeptide(L)' 'MRLLEQAIKMPPKERVELAQMILASIDNETDEINKIWVDEVQNRIKLVADGKSKLLDFNELYAQD' A
#
# COMPACT_ATOMS: atom_id res chain seq x y z
N MET A 1 -22.55 2.43 18.60
CA MET A 1 -21.21 3.06 18.56
C MET A 1 -20.53 3.06 19.94
N ARG A 2 -20.61 1.98 20.74
CA ARG A 2 -20.15 1.99 22.14
C ARG A 2 -18.63 1.89 22.34
N LEU A 3 -17.90 1.34 21.36
CA LEU A 3 -16.45 1.15 21.43
C LEU A 3 -15.66 2.43 21.12
N LEU A 4 -16.12 3.22 20.14
CA LEU A 4 -15.50 4.50 19.79
C LEU A 4 -15.60 5.50 20.95
N GLU A 5 -16.75 5.55 21.62
CA GLU A 5 -16.97 6.40 22.80
C GLU A 5 -16.02 6.06 23.96
N GLN A 6 -15.62 4.79 24.08
CA GLN A 6 -14.63 4.35 25.08
C GLN A 6 -13.22 4.68 24.61
N ALA A 7 -12.90 4.42 23.34
CA ALA A 7 -11.59 4.71 22.76
C ALA A 7 -11.23 6.19 22.85
N ILE A 8 -12.17 7.10 22.58
CA ILE A 8 -11.91 8.55 22.64
C ILE A 8 -11.59 9.02 24.08
N LYS A 9 -12.06 8.32 25.12
CA LYS A 9 -11.77 8.66 26.53
C LYS A 9 -10.38 8.22 27.00
N MET A 10 -9.69 7.38 26.24
CA MET A 10 -8.34 6.94 26.59
C MET A 10 -7.31 8.07 26.47
N PRO A 11 -6.21 8.05 27.23
CA PRO A 11 -5.07 8.93 27.03
C PRO A 11 -4.59 8.94 25.58
N PRO A 12 -4.12 10.08 25.04
CA PRO A 12 -3.74 10.19 23.63
C PRO A 12 -2.74 9.11 23.16
N LYS A 13 -1.77 8.76 24.00
CA LYS A 13 -0.77 7.72 23.69
C LYS A 13 -1.41 6.34 23.50
N GLU A 14 -2.26 5.93 24.45
CA GLU A 14 -2.95 4.63 24.39
C GLU A 14 -3.93 4.56 23.21
N ARG A 15 -4.53 5.69 22.81
CA ARG A 15 -5.36 5.74 21.60
C ARG A 15 -4.55 5.47 20.33
N VAL A 16 -3.33 6.03 20.24
CA VAL A 16 -2.44 5.79 19.10
C VAL A 16 -2.05 4.31 19.04
N GLU A 17 -1.67 3.72 20.18
CA GLU A 17 -1.34 2.29 20.26
C GLU A 17 -2.53 1.41 19.84
N LEU A 18 -3.73 1.70 20.35
CA LEU A 18 -4.95 0.98 19.95
C LEU A 18 -5.25 1.12 18.45
N ALA A 19 -5.12 2.33 17.90
CA ALA A 19 -5.33 2.57 16.47
C ALA A 19 -4.34 1.78 15.61
N GLN A 20 -3.07 1.72 16.00
CA GLN A 20 -2.04 0.92 15.32
C GLN A 20 -2.35 -0.57 15.38
N MET A 21 -2.78 -1.08 16.53
CA MET A 21 -3.17 -2.50 16.67
C MET A 21 -4.36 -2.86 15.80
N ILE A 22 -5.38 -2.00 15.76
CA ILE A 22 -6.55 -2.20 14.89
C ILE A 22 -6.13 -2.16 13.43
N LEU A 23 -5.29 -1.19 13.03
CA LEU A 23 -4.79 -1.10 11.66
C LEU A 23 -4.02 -2.37 11.28
N ALA A 24 -3.07 -2.81 12.11
CA ALA A 24 -2.31 -4.04 11.89
C ALA A 24 -3.19 -5.30 11.84
N SER A 25 -4.32 -5.32 12.54
CA SER A 25 -5.26 -6.45 12.48
C SER A 25 -6.02 -6.56 11.15
N ILE A 26 -6.09 -5.46 10.40
CA ILE A 26 -6.76 -5.37 9.09
C ILE A 26 -5.72 -5.43 7.98
N ASP A 27 -4.54 -4.86 8.21
CA ASP A 27 -3.36 -4.85 7.36
C ASP A 27 -2.62 -6.21 7.39
N ASN A 28 -3.41 -7.28 7.33
CA ASN A 28 -2.88 -8.62 7.18
C ASN A 28 -2.83 -8.89 5.68
N GLU A 29 -1.71 -8.50 5.05
CA GLU A 29 -1.38 -8.98 3.72
C GLU A 29 -1.37 -10.51 3.78
N THR A 30 -2.40 -11.13 3.20
CA THR A 30 -2.40 -12.58 3.09
C THR A 30 -1.23 -12.96 2.17
N ASP A 31 -0.54 -14.07 2.47
CA ASP A 31 0.55 -14.58 1.63
C ASP A 31 0.14 -14.70 0.15
N GLU A 32 -1.16 -14.92 -0.10
CA GLU A 32 -1.77 -14.93 -1.43
C GLU A 32 -1.74 -13.57 -2.12
N ILE A 33 -2.15 -12.49 -1.45
CA ILE A 33 -2.10 -11.13 -2.01
C ILE A 33 -0.66 -10.73 -2.29
N ASN A 34 0.27 -11.06 -1.38
CA ASN A 34 1.69 -10.79 -1.58
C ASN A 34 2.26 -11.53 -2.78
N LYS A 35 1.88 -12.79 -2.98
CA LYS A 35 2.27 -13.54 -4.15
C LYS A 35 1.73 -12.92 -5.45
N ILE A 36 0.45 -12.53 -5.47
CA ILE A 36 -0.16 -11.88 -6.64
C ILE A 36 0.58 -10.57 -6.99
N TRP A 37 0.95 -9.78 -5.99
CA TRP A 37 1.73 -8.56 -6.20
C TRP A 37 3.12 -8.85 -6.76
N VAL A 38 3.83 -9.84 -6.22
CA VAL A 38 5.15 -10.24 -6.72
C VAL A 38 5.05 -10.72 -8.17
N ASP A 39 4.07 -11.56 -8.48
CA ASP A 39 3.85 -12.10 -9.82
C ASP A 39 3.55 -10.97 -10.83
N GLU A 40 2.70 -10.01 -10.45
CA GLU A 40 2.39 -8.84 -11.28
C GLU A 40 3.62 -7.95 -11.52
N VAL A 41 4.42 -7.67 -10.49
CA VAL A 41 5.64 -6.86 -10.63
C VAL A 41 6.64 -7.55 -11.55
N GLN A 42 6.86 -8.85 -11.38
CA GLN A 42 7.74 -9.63 -12.26
C GLN A 42 7.24 -9.62 -13.71
N ASN A 43 5.94 -9.76 -13.92
CA ASN A 43 5.33 -9.68 -15.24
C ASN A 43 5.54 -8.31 -15.89
N ARG A 44 5.35 -7.21 -15.13
CA ARG A 44 5.59 -5.85 -15.63
C ARG A 44 7.04 -5.61 -16.04
N ILE A 45 8.00 -6.05 -15.22
CA ILE A 45 9.44 -5.96 -15.54
C ILE A 45 9.74 -6.69 -16.85
N LYS A 46 9.19 -7.90 -17.02
CA LYS A 46 9.37 -8.67 -18.25
C LYS A 46 8.77 -7.98 -19.47
N LEU A 47 7.56 -7.45 -19.38
CA LEU A 47 6.92 -6.73 -20.50
C LEU A 47 7.68 -5.47 -20.91
N VAL A 48 8.29 -4.78 -19.94
CA VAL A 48 9.20 -3.65 -20.21
C VAL A 48 10.45 -4.14 -20.95
N ALA A 49 11.13 -5.16 -20.42
CA ALA A 49 12.34 -5.72 -21.03
C ALA A 49 12.11 -6.26 -22.44
N ASP A 50 10.95 -6.87 -22.69
CA ASP A 50 10.53 -7.39 -24.00
C ASP A 50 10.09 -6.29 -24.98
N GLY A 51 10.02 -5.01 -24.57
CA GLY A 51 9.51 -3.91 -25.39
C GLY A 51 8.01 -4.00 -25.70
N LYS A 52 7.24 -4.75 -24.90
CA LYS A 52 5.80 -4.98 -25.07
C LYS A 52 4.93 -4.05 -24.22
N SER A 53 5.54 -3.31 -23.30
CA SER A 53 4.84 -2.34 -22.46
C SER A 53 4.77 -0.97 -23.15
N LYS A 54 3.62 -0.31 -23.05
CA LYS A 54 3.49 1.11 -23.44
C LYS A 54 4.05 1.98 -22.32
N LEU A 55 5.16 2.65 -22.58
CA LEU A 55 5.85 3.50 -21.61
C LEU A 55 5.57 4.97 -21.88
N LEU A 56 5.76 5.78 -20.85
CA LEU A 56 5.78 7.23 -20.96
C LEU A 56 7.22 7.65 -21.25
N ASP A 57 7.40 8.60 -22.17
CA ASP A 57 8.72 9.17 -22.41
C ASP A 57 9.13 10.08 -21.25
N PHE A 58 10.38 9.93 -20.80
CA PHE A 58 10.89 10.66 -19.66
C PHE A 58 11.04 12.16 -19.96
N ASN A 59 11.51 12.51 -21.16
CA ASN A 59 11.74 13.89 -21.55
C ASN A 59 10.40 14.60 -21.78
N GLU A 60 9.41 13.92 -22.36
CA GLU A 60 8.05 14.48 -22.50
C GLU A 60 7.42 14.85 -21.14
N LEU A 61 7.70 14.09 -20.09
CA LEU A 61 7.12 14.31 -18.76
C LEU A 61 7.88 15.30 -17.89
N TYR A 62 9.21 15.35 -17.99
CA TYR A 62 10.05 16.06 -17.03
C TYR A 62 10.96 17.14 -17.65
N ALA A 63 10.92 17.37 -18.96
CA ALA A 63 11.70 18.43 -19.62
C ALA A 63 10.95 19.76 -19.73
N GLN A 64 10.25 20.19 -18.68
CA GLN A 64 9.80 21.58 -18.54
C GLN A 64 10.71 22.29 -17.53
N ASP A 65 11.64 23.09 -18.05
CA ASP A 65 12.34 24.16 -17.31
C ASP A 65 11.43 25.38 -17.14
#